data_AF-A0A1H5L6Y7-F1
#
_entry.id   AF-A0A1H5L6Y7-F1
#
_cell.length_a   1.000
_cell.length_b   1.000
_cell.length_c   1.000
_cell.angle_alpha   90.00
_cell.angle_beta   90.00
_cell.angle_gamma   90.00
#
_symmetry.space_group_name_H-M   'P 1'
#
loop_
_entity.id
_entity.type
_entity.pdbx_description
1 polymer ?
#
loop_
_entity_poly.entity_id
_entity_poly.type
_entity_poly.pdbx_seq_one_letter_code
_entity_poly.pdbx_strand_id
1 'polypeptide(L)'
;MSDDQWPMPEYNAGPRDHLHAIGVISITFANLQASLDALNKSYARQLNMPGELIDFLYFNLTEEKRIEAIGTLFRASEADKAVVRAVENLLRYFKWCSKCRNNILHSELYPPSFGADPDMLHLVKKVGKQSPKSAYLKFSLPTLRLIADRMRKGVVQSAEIQLYMRFRGMPVDKVPSPYKPYAKKLPSKLNIPRPIDPSDKP
;
A
#
# COMPACT_ATOMS: atom_id res chain seq x y z
N MET A 1 20.71 18.84 28.53
CA MET A 1 19.44 18.17 28.17
C MET A 1 19.60 17.74 26.71
N SER A 2 19.38 16.48 26.36
CA SER A 2 19.48 16.05 24.96
C SER A 2 18.29 16.63 24.20
N ASP A 3 18.54 17.30 23.08
CA ASP A 3 17.57 18.04 22.25
C ASP A 3 16.46 17.18 21.59
N ASP A 4 16.27 15.94 22.04
CA ASP A 4 15.44 14.91 21.40
C ASP A 4 14.27 14.45 22.30
N GLN A 5 13.95 15.17 23.37
CA GLN A 5 12.81 14.86 24.24
C GLN A 5 11.55 15.60 23.78
N TRP A 6 10.71 14.90 23.02
CA TRP A 6 9.33 15.34 22.77
C TRP A 6 8.57 15.38 24.12
N PRO A 7 7.87 16.49 24.45
CA PRO A 7 7.15 16.59 25.71
C PRO A 7 6.07 15.52 25.81
N MET A 8 5.88 14.96 27.00
CA MET A 8 4.85 13.95 27.21
C MET A 8 3.47 14.56 26.93
N PRO A 9 2.66 13.93 26.07
CA PRO A 9 1.36 14.47 25.72
C PRO A 9 0.40 14.41 26.91
N GLU A 10 -0.45 15.43 27.06
CA GLU A 10 -1.54 15.46 28.05
C GLU A 10 -2.72 14.54 27.68
N TYR A 11 -2.63 13.84 26.54
CA TYR A 11 -3.64 12.92 26.03
C TYR A 11 -3.11 11.48 25.97
N ASN A 12 -4.04 10.50 25.98
CA ASN A 12 -3.69 9.12 25.74
C ASN A 12 -3.28 8.93 24.27
N ALA A 13 -1.98 8.86 24.01
CA ALA A 13 -1.47 8.59 22.67
C ALA A 13 -1.65 7.11 22.25
N GLY A 14 -1.90 6.21 23.20
CA GLY A 14 -1.93 4.76 22.99
C GLY A 14 -0.56 4.11 23.18
N PRO A 15 -0.48 2.77 23.07
CA PRO A 15 0.75 2.04 23.36
C PRO A 15 1.86 2.34 22.35
N ARG A 16 3.08 2.61 22.85
CA ARG A 16 4.26 2.99 22.06
C ARG A 16 4.51 2.08 20.85
N ASP A 17 4.53 0.76 21.06
CA ASP A 17 4.86 -0.19 20.00
C ASP A 17 3.79 -0.27 18.92
N HIS A 18 2.53 -0.09 19.31
CA HIS A 18 1.40 -0.02 18.37
C HIS A 18 1.50 1.26 17.52
N LEU A 19 1.80 2.40 18.14
CA LEU A 19 2.04 3.66 17.44
C LEU A 19 3.24 3.57 16.47
N HIS A 20 4.33 2.93 16.89
CA HIS A 20 5.46 2.67 16.01
C HIS A 20 5.03 1.84 14.79
N ALA A 21 4.31 0.73 14.99
CA ALA A 21 3.81 -0.09 13.88
C ALA A 21 2.87 0.71 12.95
N ILE A 22 2.01 1.57 13.49
CA ILE A 22 1.15 2.47 12.72
C ILE A 22 1.97 3.47 11.88
N GLY A 23 3.05 4.02 12.45
CA GLY A 23 4.00 4.87 11.73
C GLY A 23 4.64 4.12 10.55
N VAL A 24 5.10 2.89 10.77
CA VAL A 24 5.66 2.04 9.71
C VAL A 24 4.62 1.74 8.62
N ILE A 25 3.37 1.45 8.98
CA ILE A 25 2.26 1.28 8.02
C ILE A 25 2.11 2.54 7.16
N SER A 26 2.09 3.71 7.78
CA SER A 26 1.89 5.00 7.11
C SER A 26 2.98 5.27 6.06
N ILE A 27 4.25 5.15 6.46
CA ILE A 27 5.40 5.39 5.59
C ILE A 27 5.45 4.32 4.47
N THR A 28 5.21 3.06 4.81
CA THR A 28 5.27 1.97 3.83
C THR A 28 4.14 2.07 2.80
N PHE A 29 2.96 2.52 3.20
CA PHE A 29 1.87 2.80 2.27
C PHE A 29 2.22 3.94 1.30
N ALA A 30 2.81 5.03 1.80
CA ALA A 30 3.28 6.13 0.94
C ALA A 30 4.32 5.65 -0.08
N ASN A 31 5.27 4.81 0.35
CA ASN A 31 6.24 4.20 -0.55
C ASN A 31 5.59 3.30 -1.61
N LEU A 32 4.54 2.55 -1.25
CA LEU A 32 3.79 1.72 -2.18
C LEU A 32 3.08 2.57 -3.24
N GLN A 33 2.42 3.65 -2.81
CA GLN A 33 1.78 4.59 -3.73
C GLN A 33 2.79 5.23 -4.68
N ALA A 34 3.92 5.73 -4.15
CA ALA A 34 4.99 6.29 -4.97
C ALA A 34 5.55 5.28 -5.98
N SER A 35 5.62 3.99 -5.62
CA SER A 35 6.08 2.92 -6.51
C SER A 35 5.07 2.66 -7.65
N LEU A 36 3.77 2.76 -7.38
CA LEU A 36 2.73 2.67 -8.42
C LEU A 36 2.72 3.88 -9.35
N ASP A 37 2.89 5.09 -8.79
CA ASP A 37 3.04 6.31 -9.58
C ASP A 37 4.26 6.19 -10.52
N ALA A 38 5.39 5.66 -10.01
CA ALA A 38 6.60 5.41 -10.80
C ALA A 38 6.37 4.35 -11.89
N LEU A 39 5.65 3.26 -11.59
CA LEU A 39 5.27 2.24 -12.57
C LEU A 39 4.47 2.84 -13.72
N ASN A 40 3.48 3.69 -13.40
CA ASN A 40 2.68 4.40 -14.41
C ASN A 40 3.56 5.27 -15.32
N LYS A 41 4.37 6.13 -14.72
CA LYS A 41 5.26 7.05 -15.46
C LYS A 41 6.24 6.28 -16.34
N SER A 42 6.87 5.24 -15.80
CA SER A 42 7.83 4.43 -16.54
C SER A 42 7.19 3.77 -17.75
N TYR A 43 5.99 3.21 -17.60
CA TYR A 43 5.31 2.53 -18.69
C TYR A 43 4.76 3.50 -19.74
N ALA A 44 4.17 4.62 -19.32
CA ALA A 44 3.70 5.66 -20.23
C ALA A 44 4.85 6.27 -21.07
N ARG A 45 6.05 6.43 -20.49
CA ARG A 45 7.25 6.85 -21.22
C ARG A 45 7.71 5.82 -22.25
N GLN A 46 7.59 4.52 -21.95
CA GLN A 46 7.88 3.46 -22.93
C GLN A 46 6.93 3.50 -24.13
N LEU A 47 5.74 4.08 -23.96
CA LEU A 47 4.77 4.35 -25.01
C LEU A 47 5.00 5.71 -25.70
N ASN A 48 6.14 6.36 -25.46
CA ASN A 48 6.53 7.66 -26.01
C ASN A 48 5.58 8.82 -25.65
N MET A 49 4.86 8.74 -24.53
CA MET A 49 4.07 9.87 -24.04
C MET A 49 4.99 10.96 -23.46
N PRO A 50 4.79 12.26 -23.77
CA PRO A 50 5.55 13.35 -23.18
C PRO A 50 5.45 13.39 -21.66
N GLY A 51 6.56 13.62 -20.97
CA GLY A 51 6.61 13.62 -19.50
C GLY A 51 5.65 14.60 -18.85
N GLU A 52 5.60 15.84 -19.37
CA GLU A 52 4.69 16.89 -18.88
C GLU A 52 3.23 16.50 -19.05
N LEU A 53 2.88 15.85 -20.16
CA LEU A 53 1.52 15.38 -20.42
C LEU A 53 1.15 14.24 -19.45
N ILE A 54 2.05 13.31 -19.17
CA ILE A 54 1.83 12.25 -18.18
C ILE A 54 1.54 12.88 -16.81
N ASP A 55 2.37 13.83 -16.38
CA ASP A 55 2.23 14.45 -15.07
C ASP A 55 0.94 15.29 -14.98
N PHE A 56 0.63 16.07 -16.02
CA PHE A 56 -0.62 16.84 -16.12
C PHE A 56 -1.86 15.94 -16.07
N LEU A 57 -1.90 14.86 -16.86
CA LEU A 57 -3.07 13.98 -16.90
C LEU A 57 -3.20 13.16 -15.61
N TYR A 58 -2.08 12.71 -15.04
CA TYR A 58 -2.10 11.76 -13.94
C TYR A 58 -2.25 12.41 -12.56
N PHE A 59 -1.56 13.50 -12.27
CA PHE A 59 -1.62 14.11 -10.92
C PHE A 59 -2.83 15.02 -10.71
N ASN A 60 -3.56 15.36 -11.77
CA ASN A 60 -4.87 15.99 -11.64
C ASN A 60 -5.99 14.99 -11.24
N LEU A 61 -5.69 13.69 -11.19
CA LEU A 61 -6.62 12.66 -10.75
C LEU A 61 -6.59 12.44 -9.23
N THR A 62 -7.73 12.06 -8.67
CA THR A 62 -7.80 11.54 -7.30
C THR A 62 -6.98 10.26 -7.16
N GLU A 63 -6.59 9.88 -5.93
CA GLU A 63 -5.85 8.63 -5.69
C GLU A 63 -6.56 7.41 -6.32
N GLU A 64 -7.87 7.28 -6.10
CA GLU A 64 -8.63 6.17 -6.66
C GLU A 64 -8.58 6.15 -8.19
N LYS A 65 -8.75 7.32 -8.82
CA LYS A 65 -8.70 7.44 -10.29
C LYS A 65 -7.30 7.22 -10.84
N ARG A 66 -6.25 7.59 -10.11
CA ARG A 66 -4.85 7.26 -10.46
C ARG A 66 -4.63 5.75 -10.51
N ILE A 67 -5.12 5.01 -9.53
CA ILE A 67 -5.00 3.54 -9.50
C ILE A 67 -5.77 2.89 -10.66
N GLU A 68 -6.97 3.40 -10.97
CA GLU A 68 -7.75 2.94 -12.13
C GLU A 68 -7.04 3.23 -13.46
N ALA A 69 -6.43 4.41 -13.59
CA ALA A 69 -5.69 4.81 -14.79
C ALA A 69 -4.53 3.86 -15.10
N ILE A 70 -3.78 3.40 -14.09
CA ILE A 70 -2.71 2.40 -14.28
C ILE A 70 -3.29 1.12 -14.92
N GLY A 71 -4.38 0.59 -14.34
CA GLY A 71 -5.00 -0.63 -14.85
C GLY A 71 -5.55 -0.45 -16.27
N THR A 72 -6.08 0.72 -16.60
CA THR A 72 -6.56 1.04 -17.95
C THR A 72 -5.40 1.13 -18.95
N LEU A 73 -4.31 1.83 -18.61
CA LEU A 73 -3.13 1.95 -19.46
C LEU A 73 -2.55 0.58 -19.82
N PHE A 74 -2.32 -0.28 -18.83
CA PHE A 74 -1.77 -1.62 -19.08
C PHE A 74 -2.74 -2.50 -19.88
N ARG A 75 -4.05 -2.46 -19.60
CA ARG A 75 -5.02 -3.26 -20.38
C ARG A 75 -5.10 -2.84 -21.84
N ALA A 76 -4.98 -1.53 -22.11
CA ALA A 76 -5.11 -0.97 -23.45
C ALA A 76 -3.83 -1.15 -24.29
N SER A 77 -2.65 -1.03 -23.67
CA SER A 77 -1.39 -0.93 -24.39
C SER A 77 -0.46 -2.14 -24.25
N GLU A 78 -0.65 -3.00 -23.24
CA GLU A 78 0.25 -4.14 -23.01
C GLU A 78 -0.21 -5.40 -23.77
N ALA A 79 0.68 -5.90 -24.63
CA ALA A 79 0.46 -7.13 -25.37
C ALA A 79 0.56 -8.38 -24.47
N ASP A 80 1.54 -8.41 -23.55
CA ASP A 80 1.75 -9.56 -22.67
C ASP A 80 0.68 -9.61 -21.56
N LYS A 81 -0.27 -10.54 -21.71
CA LYS A 81 -1.35 -10.74 -20.74
C LYS A 81 -0.85 -11.20 -19.37
N ALA A 82 0.35 -11.77 -19.25
CA ALA A 82 0.92 -12.11 -17.95
C ALA A 82 1.32 -10.84 -17.18
N VAL A 83 1.88 -9.83 -17.86
CA VAL A 83 2.17 -8.51 -17.28
C VAL A 83 0.89 -7.85 -16.80
N VAL A 84 -0.15 -7.81 -17.66
CA VAL A 84 -1.45 -7.22 -17.31
C VAL A 84 -1.99 -7.86 -16.03
N ARG A 85 -2.00 -9.19 -15.95
CA ARG A 85 -2.46 -9.91 -14.75
C ARG A 85 -1.63 -9.62 -13.51
N ALA A 86 -0.31 -9.46 -13.65
CA ALA A 86 0.59 -9.11 -12.53
C ALA A 86 0.27 -7.70 -12.01
N VAL A 87 0.12 -6.73 -12.90
CA VAL A 87 -0.25 -5.35 -12.54
C VAL A 87 -1.63 -5.31 -11.89
N GLU A 88 -2.64 -5.96 -12.48
CA GLU A 88 -3.98 -6.01 -11.88
C GLU A 88 -3.99 -6.66 -10.50
N ASN A 89 -3.18 -7.70 -10.28
CA ASN A 89 -3.02 -8.30 -8.96
C ASN A 89 -2.42 -7.31 -7.96
N LEU A 90 -1.39 -6.56 -8.37
CA LEU A 90 -0.79 -5.51 -7.55
C LEU A 90 -1.79 -4.38 -7.23
N LEU A 91 -2.62 -3.95 -8.20
CA LEU A 91 -3.64 -2.92 -7.98
C LEU A 91 -4.74 -3.39 -7.03
N ARG A 92 -5.18 -4.66 -7.12
CA ARG A 92 -6.11 -5.24 -6.12
C ARG A 92 -5.46 -5.35 -4.74
N TYR A 93 -4.18 -5.68 -4.68
CA TYR A 93 -3.41 -5.72 -3.44
C TYR A 93 -3.28 -4.31 -2.82
N PHE A 94 -3.02 -3.29 -3.63
CA PHE A 94 -3.02 -1.89 -3.21
C PHE A 94 -4.35 -1.48 -2.57
N LYS A 95 -5.49 -1.84 -3.19
CA LYS A 95 -6.81 -1.56 -2.62
C LYS A 95 -6.99 -2.20 -1.24
N TRP A 96 -6.50 -3.42 -1.03
CA TRP A 96 -6.47 -4.06 0.29
C TRP A 96 -5.60 -3.27 1.29
N CYS A 97 -4.38 -2.86 0.88
CA CYS A 97 -3.50 -2.04 1.72
C CYS A 97 -4.15 -0.70 2.08
N SER A 98 -4.79 -0.03 1.12
CA SER A 98 -5.47 1.26 1.32
C SER A 98 -6.62 1.12 2.31
N LYS A 99 -7.45 0.06 2.20
CA LYS A 99 -8.51 -0.23 3.19
C LYS A 99 -7.92 -0.44 4.60
N CYS A 100 -6.82 -1.19 4.72
CA CYS A 100 -6.15 -1.40 6.01
C CYS A 100 -5.64 -0.09 6.61
N ARG A 101 -4.90 0.71 5.83
CA ARG A 101 -4.38 2.03 6.24
C ARG A 101 -5.52 2.96 6.67
N ASN A 102 -6.59 3.00 5.89
CA ASN A 102 -7.77 3.81 6.19
C ASN A 102 -8.44 3.34 7.51
N ASN A 103 -8.58 2.03 7.74
CA ASN A 103 -9.15 1.50 8.98
C ASN A 103 -8.29 1.73 10.21
N ILE A 104 -6.97 1.89 10.05
CA ILE A 104 -6.06 2.10 11.18
C ILE A 104 -5.89 3.59 11.47
N LEU A 105 -5.62 4.41 10.45
CA LEU A 105 -5.26 5.82 10.62
C LEU A 105 -6.44 6.78 10.69
N HIS A 106 -7.63 6.37 10.23
CA HIS A 106 -8.85 7.18 10.31
C HIS A 106 -9.84 6.62 11.33
N SER A 107 -9.32 5.94 12.35
CA SER A 107 -10.07 5.50 13.52
C SER A 107 -9.64 6.29 14.74
N GLU A 108 -10.58 6.48 15.65
CA GLU A 108 -10.33 7.14 16.93
C GLU A 108 -9.81 6.12 17.93
N LEU A 109 -8.78 6.48 18.69
CA LEU A 109 -8.32 5.69 19.81
C LEU A 109 -9.38 5.77 20.91
N TYR A 110 -9.86 4.62 21.38
CA TYR A 110 -10.78 4.55 22.50
C TYR A 110 -10.15 3.72 23.61
N PRO A 111 -10.29 4.11 24.89
CA PRO A 111 -9.86 3.25 25.97
C PRO A 111 -10.57 1.89 25.90
N PRO A 112 -9.93 0.82 26.39
CA PRO A 112 -10.58 -0.47 26.53
C PRO A 112 -11.87 -0.29 27.35
N SER A 113 -13.02 -0.65 26.79
CA SER A 113 -14.26 -0.79 27.57
C SER A 113 -14.00 -1.80 28.69
N PHE A 114 -14.65 -1.67 29.85
CA PHE A 114 -14.49 -2.57 31.01
C PHE A 114 -14.28 -4.05 30.59
N GLY A 115 -13.06 -4.58 30.84
CA GLY A 115 -12.68 -5.96 30.51
C GLY A 115 -11.89 -6.19 29.21
N ALA A 116 -11.43 -5.15 28.51
CA ALA A 116 -10.63 -5.32 27.29
C ALA A 116 -9.15 -5.64 27.56
N ASP A 117 -8.58 -6.43 26.65
CA ASP A 117 -7.21 -6.96 26.67
C ASP A 117 -6.16 -5.83 26.58
N PRO A 118 -5.28 -5.64 27.59
CA PRO A 118 -4.28 -4.57 27.58
C PRO A 118 -3.26 -4.70 26.43
N ASP A 119 -3.11 -5.89 25.84
CA ASP A 119 -2.16 -6.15 24.75
C ASP A 119 -2.73 -5.82 23.35
N MET A 120 -3.95 -5.26 23.29
CA MET A 120 -4.65 -4.92 22.07
C MET A 120 -4.84 -3.41 21.92
N LEU A 121 -4.62 -2.91 20.70
CA LEU A 121 -5.02 -1.57 20.31
C LEU A 121 -6.51 -1.54 19.97
N HIS A 122 -7.22 -0.66 20.67
CA HIS A 122 -8.66 -0.49 20.57
C HIS A 122 -9.01 0.78 19.79
N LEU A 123 -9.66 0.60 18.64
CA LEU A 123 -9.98 1.67 17.72
C LEU A 123 -11.48 1.71 17.42
N VAL A 124 -12.02 2.89 17.20
CA VAL A 124 -13.42 3.11 16.83
C VAL A 124 -13.48 3.79 15.48
N LYS A 125 -14.31 3.27 14.57
CA LYS A 125 -14.50 3.84 13.24
C LYS A 125 -15.96 3.95 12.88
N LYS A 126 -16.39 5.09 12.33
CA LYS A 126 -17.74 5.21 11.75
C LYS A 126 -17.90 4.24 10.58
N VAL A 127 -19.01 3.49 10.57
CA VAL A 127 -19.31 2.50 9.52
C VAL A 127 -19.57 3.16 8.16
N GLY A 128 -19.98 4.43 8.16
CA GLY A 128 -20.14 5.24 6.94
C GLY A 128 -20.15 6.73 7.26
N LYS A 129 -19.96 7.57 6.22
CA LYS A 129 -19.81 9.03 6.37
C LYS A 129 -21.02 9.71 7.06
N GLN A 130 -22.22 9.18 6.84
CA GLN A 130 -23.47 9.67 7.42
C GLN A 130 -24.07 8.70 8.46
N SER A 131 -23.39 7.60 8.76
CA SER A 131 -23.92 6.61 9.70
C SER A 131 -23.68 7.06 11.14
N PRO A 132 -24.70 7.00 12.03
CA PRO A 132 -24.49 7.19 13.46
C PRO A 132 -23.81 5.97 14.10
N LYS A 133 -23.68 4.84 13.37
CA LYS A 133 -23.09 3.61 13.88
C LYS A 133 -21.57 3.66 13.77
N SER A 134 -20.91 3.35 14.88
CA SER A 134 -19.48 3.10 14.94
C SER A 134 -19.21 1.61 15.13
N ALA A 135 -18.15 1.16 14.49
CA ALA A 135 -17.57 -0.16 14.61
C ALA A 135 -16.38 -0.14 15.55
N TYR A 136 -16.22 -1.22 16.31
CA TYR A 136 -15.09 -1.43 17.19
C TYR A 136 -14.06 -2.32 16.49
N LEU A 137 -12.83 -1.86 16.41
CA LEU A 137 -11.70 -2.54 15.80
C LEU A 137 -10.67 -2.86 16.88
N LYS A 138 -10.12 -4.07 16.83
CA LYS A 138 -9.06 -4.52 17.73
C LYS A 138 -7.86 -5.00 16.92
N PHE A 139 -6.68 -4.53 17.28
CA PHE A 139 -5.45 -4.94 16.63
C PHE A 139 -4.41 -5.36 17.65
N SER A 140 -3.90 -6.59 17.52
CA SER A 140 -2.68 -6.98 18.20
C SER A 140 -1.47 -6.34 17.51
N LEU A 141 -0.41 -6.09 18.27
CA LEU A 141 0.87 -5.61 17.72
C LEU A 141 1.40 -6.51 16.58
N PRO A 142 1.40 -7.86 16.68
CA PRO A 142 1.78 -8.72 15.56
C PRO A 142 0.93 -8.51 14.30
N THR A 143 -0.36 -8.24 14.45
CA THR A 143 -1.26 -7.98 13.31
C THR A 143 -0.88 -6.69 12.59
N LEU A 144 -0.59 -5.61 13.32
CA LEU A 144 -0.14 -4.34 12.73
C LEU A 144 1.20 -4.51 11.98
N ARG A 145 2.16 -5.20 12.60
CA ARG A 145 3.46 -5.51 11.97
C ARG A 145 3.28 -6.32 10.68
N LEU A 146 2.43 -7.35 10.71
CA LEU A 146 2.11 -8.15 9.53
C LEU A 146 1.49 -7.32 8.40
N ILE A 147 0.64 -6.33 8.71
CA ILE A 147 0.08 -5.41 7.72
C ILE A 147 1.18 -4.56 7.09
N ALA A 148 2.10 -4.02 7.89
CA ALA A 148 3.25 -3.27 7.38
C ALA A 148 4.13 -4.12 6.44
N ASP A 149 4.48 -5.34 6.87
CA ASP A 149 5.28 -6.26 6.06
C ASP A 149 4.59 -6.61 4.73
N ARG A 150 3.27 -6.75 4.76
CA ARG A 150 2.46 -6.97 3.56
C ARG A 150 2.50 -5.76 2.62
N MET A 151 2.37 -4.53 3.12
CA MET A 151 2.55 -3.34 2.30
C MET A 151 3.94 -3.30 1.67
N ARG A 152 4.98 -3.68 2.43
CA ARG A 152 6.35 -3.75 1.91
C ARG A 152 6.48 -4.77 0.78
N LYS A 153 5.81 -5.92 0.87
CA LYS A 153 5.75 -6.90 -0.25
C LYS A 153 5.13 -6.30 -1.51
N GLY A 154 4.12 -5.44 -1.37
CA GLY A 154 3.57 -4.68 -2.49
C GLY A 154 4.59 -3.74 -3.14
N VAL A 155 5.39 -3.04 -2.31
CA VAL A 155 6.45 -2.14 -2.81
C VAL A 155 7.48 -2.93 -3.61
N VAL A 156 7.94 -4.06 -3.05
CA VAL A 156 8.90 -4.95 -3.70
C VAL A 156 8.34 -5.47 -5.02
N GLN A 157 7.11 -5.98 -5.05
CA GLN A 157 6.51 -6.48 -6.27
C GLN A 157 6.38 -5.39 -7.34
N SER A 158 6.01 -4.16 -6.96
CA SER A 158 5.96 -3.03 -7.90
C SER A 158 7.32 -2.78 -8.57
N ALA A 159 8.40 -2.78 -7.78
CA ALA A 159 9.76 -2.64 -8.29
C ALA A 159 10.16 -3.83 -9.19
N GLU A 160 9.81 -5.06 -8.81
CA GLU A 160 10.09 -6.26 -9.62
C GLU A 160 9.38 -6.21 -10.99
N ILE A 161 8.12 -5.75 -11.04
CA ILE A 161 7.41 -5.53 -12.30
C ILE A 161 8.14 -4.46 -13.13
N GLN A 162 8.53 -3.33 -12.54
CA GLN A 162 9.25 -2.28 -13.27
C GLN A 162 10.58 -2.78 -13.84
N LEU A 163 11.36 -3.55 -13.05
CA LEU A 163 12.62 -4.13 -13.49
C LEU A 163 12.40 -5.16 -14.61
N TYR A 164 11.40 -6.03 -14.49
CA TYR A 164 11.03 -6.94 -15.57
C TYR A 164 10.68 -6.18 -16.84
N MET A 165 9.83 -5.15 -16.76
CA MET A 165 9.42 -4.35 -17.90
C MET A 165 10.58 -3.61 -18.57
N ARG A 166 11.60 -3.24 -17.79
CA ARG A 166 12.81 -2.57 -18.30
C ARG A 166 13.75 -3.53 -19.04
N PHE A 167 13.90 -4.76 -18.56
CA PHE A 167 14.91 -5.70 -19.04
C PHE A 167 14.34 -6.86 -19.86
N ARG A 168 13.02 -7.02 -19.95
CA ARG A 168 12.38 -8.09 -20.75
C ARG A 168 12.85 -8.00 -22.20
N GLY A 169 13.19 -9.15 -22.77
CA GLY A 169 13.70 -9.25 -24.15
C GLY A 169 15.16 -8.84 -24.33
N MET A 170 15.85 -8.33 -23.29
CA MET A 170 17.29 -8.09 -23.38
C MET A 170 18.07 -9.41 -23.22
N PRO A 171 19.14 -9.64 -24.00
CA PRO A 171 20.09 -10.73 -23.74
C PRO A 171 20.65 -10.63 -22.31
N VAL A 172 20.70 -11.76 -21.60
CA VAL A 172 21.03 -11.82 -20.16
C VAL A 172 22.43 -11.29 -19.86
N ASP A 173 23.36 -11.44 -20.79
CA ASP A 173 24.72 -10.90 -20.75
C ASP A 173 24.75 -9.36 -20.76
N LYS A 174 23.73 -8.71 -21.35
CA LYS A 174 23.59 -7.25 -21.40
C LYS A 174 22.84 -6.66 -20.21
N VAL A 175 22.23 -7.50 -19.36
CA VAL A 175 21.55 -7.05 -18.14
C VAL A 175 22.59 -6.93 -17.00
N PRO A 176 22.65 -5.79 -16.29
CA PRO A 176 23.57 -5.65 -15.15
C PRO A 176 23.36 -6.76 -14.12
N SER A 177 24.45 -7.29 -13.57
CA SER A 177 24.46 -8.45 -12.68
C SER A 177 23.34 -8.47 -11.61
N PRO A 178 23.12 -7.40 -10.82
CA PRO A 178 22.07 -7.41 -9.79
C PRO A 178 20.64 -7.50 -10.34
N TYR A 179 20.41 -7.20 -11.62
CA TYR A 179 19.08 -7.18 -12.22
C TYR A 179 18.74 -8.39 -13.07
N LYS A 180 19.71 -9.28 -13.33
CA LYS A 180 19.52 -10.50 -14.11
C LYS A 180 18.35 -11.38 -13.65
N PRO A 181 18.07 -11.54 -12.34
CA PRO A 181 16.91 -12.33 -11.90
C PRO A 181 15.57 -11.77 -12.38
N TYR A 182 15.45 -10.44 -12.45
CA TYR A 182 14.19 -9.76 -12.80
C TYR A 182 13.93 -9.71 -14.30
N ALA A 183 14.96 -9.88 -15.14
CA ALA A 183 14.78 -9.89 -16.60
C ALA A 183 14.08 -11.16 -17.13
N LYS A 184 14.11 -12.26 -16.36
CA LYS A 184 13.66 -13.58 -16.83
C LYS A 184 12.23 -13.92 -16.47
N LYS A 185 11.71 -13.39 -15.37
CA LYS A 185 10.42 -13.84 -14.81
C LYS A 185 9.68 -12.69 -14.15
N LEU A 186 8.37 -12.63 -14.40
CA LEU A 186 7.46 -11.81 -13.63
C LEU A 186 7.38 -12.29 -12.18
N PRO A 187 7.15 -11.37 -11.22
CA PRO A 187 7.01 -11.76 -9.83
C PRO A 187 5.77 -12.64 -9.63
N SER A 188 5.84 -13.51 -8.62
CA SER A 188 4.71 -14.36 -8.25
C SER A 188 3.52 -13.53 -7.76
N LYS A 189 2.31 -14.00 -8.04
CA LYS A 189 1.06 -13.38 -7.58
C LYS A 189 1.08 -13.15 -6.06
N LEU A 190 0.76 -11.93 -5.63
CA LEU A 190 0.55 -11.62 -4.22
C LEU A 190 -0.75 -12.28 -3.74
N ASN A 191 -0.66 -12.92 -2.59
CA ASN A 191 -1.82 -13.40 -1.85
C ASN A 191 -2.54 -12.22 -1.18
N ILE A 192 -3.74 -11.90 -1.64
CA ILE A 192 -4.56 -10.82 -1.09
C ILE A 192 -5.36 -11.37 0.09
N PRO A 193 -5.11 -10.91 1.32
CA PRO A 193 -5.83 -11.39 2.49
C PRO A 193 -7.30 -10.97 2.46
N ARG A 194 -8.12 -11.60 3.31
CA ARG A 194 -9.48 -11.11 3.58
C ARG A 194 -9.39 -9.65 4.07
N PRO A 195 -10.25 -8.74 3.57
CA PRO A 195 -10.31 -7.38 4.08
C PRO A 195 -10.64 -7.34 5.57
N ILE A 196 -10.02 -6.43 6.30
CA ILE A 196 -10.46 -6.12 7.68
C ILE A 196 -11.75 -5.33 7.55
N ASP A 197 -12.87 -5.90 7.99
CA ASP A 197 -14.15 -5.22 7.98
C ASP A 197 -14.51 -4.70 9.36
N PRO A 198 -14.77 -3.39 9.53
CA PRO A 198 -15.25 -2.87 10.81
C PRO A 198 -16.61 -3.46 11.23
N SER A 199 -17.40 -3.97 10.28
CA SER A 199 -18.67 -4.61 10.60
C SER A 199 -18.57 -6.09 11.00
N ASP A 200 -17.38 -6.71 10.87
CA ASP A 200 -17.17 -8.07 11.35
C ASP A 200 -17.30 -8.05 12.89
N LYS A 201 -18.18 -8.90 13.45
CA LYS A 201 -18.31 -9.03 14.90
C LYS A 201 -16.96 -9.49 15.48
N PRO A 202 -16.52 -8.96 16.63
CA PRO A 202 -15.30 -9.41 17.29
C PRO A 202 -15.34 -10.90 17.63
#